data_AF-A0A523SRF6-F1
#
_entry.id   AF-A0A523SRF6-F1
#
_cell.length_a   1.000
_cell.length_b   1.000
_cell.length_c   1.000
_cell.angle_alpha   90.00
_cell.angle_beta   90.00
_cell.angle_gamma   90.00
#
_symmetry.space_group_name_H-M   'P 1'
#
loop_
_entity.id
_entity.type
_entity.pdbx_description
1 polymer ?
#
loop_
_entity_poly.entity_id
_entity_poly.type
_entity_poly.pdbx_seq_one_letter_code
_entity_poly.pdbx_strand_id
1 'polypeptide(L)'
;MPSQRKPVGDLGEILTTVFLAERVPQVIWVGSSNLEYDIVIPFPNGEIFQKPTAISVKTRKKMKWKGMGIPPNKQKFEKTQTDLKTKGWDFWIALMLYSLKDNEMWFKIHLIPSDSITDEWFVGKERQISIQRIEEEAKANPRILTFASKG
;
A
#
# COMPACT_ATOMS: atom_id res chain seq x y z
N MET A 1 5.88 0.18 26.81
CA MET A 1 6.09 -1.00 25.95
C MET A 1 6.33 -0.53 24.53
N PRO A 2 7.42 -0.92 23.85
CA PRO A 2 7.58 -0.66 22.42
C PRO A 2 6.36 -1.26 21.72
N SER A 3 5.67 -0.48 20.89
CA SER A 3 4.45 -0.98 20.26
C SER A 3 4.83 -2.16 19.35
N GLN A 4 4.28 -3.35 19.60
CA GLN A 4 4.41 -4.53 18.73
C GLN A 4 3.91 -4.26 17.28
N ARG A 5 3.31 -3.10 17.03
CA ARG A 5 2.86 -2.64 15.71
C ARG A 5 4.03 -2.28 14.78
N LYS A 6 5.17 -1.81 15.32
CA LYS A 6 6.30 -1.38 14.49
C LYS A 6 6.94 -2.55 13.72
N PRO A 7 7.28 -3.69 14.34
CA PRO A 7 7.80 -4.86 13.61
C PRO A 7 6.87 -5.38 12.50
N VAL A 8 5.55 -5.33 12.71
CA VAL A 8 4.57 -5.77 11.69
C VAL A 8 4.46 -4.76 10.54
N GLY A 9 4.56 -3.46 10.82
CA GLY A 9 4.65 -2.42 9.80
C GLY A 9 5.90 -2.63 8.94
N ASP A 10 7.06 -2.68 9.59
CA ASP A 10 8.37 -2.89 8.96
C ASP A 10 8.38 -4.17 8.11
N LEU A 11 7.79 -5.27 8.58
CA LEU A 11 7.66 -6.50 7.79
C LEU A 11 6.91 -6.29 6.47
N GLY A 12 5.80 -5.55 6.50
CA GLY A 12 5.03 -5.28 5.28
C GLY A 12 5.76 -4.37 4.31
N GLU A 13 6.50 -3.37 4.83
CA GLU A 13 7.36 -2.51 4.03
C GLU A 13 8.50 -3.29 3.38
N ILE A 14 9.18 -4.15 4.13
CA ILE A 14 10.26 -5.00 3.63
C ILE A 14 9.75 -5.97 2.56
N LEU A 15 8.65 -6.69 2.81
CA LEU A 15 8.11 -7.63 1.83
C LEU A 15 7.66 -6.92 0.56
N THR A 16 6.98 -5.77 0.68
CA THR A 16 6.59 -4.96 -0.48
C THR A 16 7.81 -4.51 -1.27
N THR A 17 8.87 -4.07 -0.58
CA THR A 17 10.14 -3.67 -1.20
C THR A 17 10.76 -4.82 -1.99
N VAL A 18 10.84 -6.03 -1.40
CA VAL A 18 11.39 -7.22 -2.06
C VAL A 18 10.62 -7.56 -3.33
N PHE A 19 9.28 -7.55 -3.29
CA PHE A 19 8.48 -7.85 -4.49
C PHE A 19 8.59 -6.81 -5.61
N LEU A 20 8.85 -5.56 -5.24
CA LEU A 20 9.10 -4.50 -6.21
C LEU A 20 10.50 -4.63 -6.81
N ALA A 21 11.51 -4.99 -6.02
CA ALA A 21 12.91 -5.08 -6.46
C ALA A 21 13.11 -6.14 -7.56
N GLU A 22 12.28 -7.20 -7.57
CA GLU A 22 12.27 -8.21 -8.64
C GLU A 22 11.70 -7.69 -9.98
N ARG A 23 11.08 -6.50 -10.00
CA ARG A 23 10.33 -5.98 -11.17
C ARG A 23 10.76 -4.60 -11.63
N VAL A 24 11.41 -3.82 -10.77
CA VAL A 24 11.88 -2.47 -11.11
C VAL A 24 13.38 -2.35 -10.84
N PRO A 25 14.10 -1.53 -11.63
CA PRO A 25 15.56 -1.40 -11.52
C PRO A 25 16.04 -0.92 -10.15
N GLN A 26 15.26 -0.04 -9.50
CA GLN A 26 15.63 0.52 -8.21
C GLN A 26 14.41 0.75 -7.32
N VAL A 27 14.49 0.23 -6.10
CA VAL A 27 13.53 0.44 -5.03
C VAL A 27 14.27 0.94 -3.81
N ILE A 28 13.80 2.03 -3.21
CA ILE A 28 14.39 2.63 -2.01
C ILE A 28 13.37 2.53 -0.88
N TRP A 29 13.69 1.80 0.17
CA TRP A 29 12.91 1.79 1.40
C TRP A 29 13.30 3.00 2.26
N VAL A 30 12.34 3.88 2.53
CA VAL A 30 12.51 5.12 3.31
C VAL A 30 11.79 5.06 4.67
N GLY A 31 10.97 4.03 4.91
CA GLY A 31 10.22 3.70 6.14
C GLY A 31 10.21 4.76 7.24
N SER A 32 11.25 4.76 8.09
CA SER A 32 11.33 5.56 9.32
C SER A 32 11.64 7.06 9.16
N SER A 33 11.61 7.60 7.95
CA SER A 33 12.02 8.97 7.62
C SER A 33 11.00 10.09 7.93
N ASN A 34 9.98 9.83 8.76
CA ASN A 34 8.86 10.76 9.03
C ASN A 34 8.15 11.25 7.75
N LEU A 35 8.24 10.50 6.66
CA LEU A 35 7.54 10.77 5.41
C LEU A 35 6.15 10.14 5.43
N GLU A 36 5.29 10.59 4.50
CA GLU A 36 3.94 10.06 4.32
C GLU A 36 3.88 8.78 3.48
N TYR A 37 5.04 8.29 3.07
CA TYR A 37 5.26 7.12 2.24
C TYR A 37 6.50 6.39 2.72
N ASP A 38 6.55 5.10 2.43
CA ASP A 38 7.51 4.18 3.03
C ASP A 38 8.51 3.65 1.99
N ILE A 39 8.14 3.68 0.70
CA ILE A 39 8.97 3.20 -0.42
C ILE A 39 8.96 4.23 -1.55
N VAL A 40 10.08 4.34 -2.25
CA VAL A 40 10.29 5.20 -3.41
C VAL A 40 10.84 4.38 -4.58
N ILE A 41 10.28 4.61 -5.76
CA ILE A 41 10.77 4.11 -7.05
C ILE A 41 11.16 5.34 -7.87
N PRO A 42 12.44 5.74 -7.83
CA PRO A 42 12.87 7.00 -8.46
C PRO A 42 12.97 6.89 -9.98
N PHE A 43 13.25 5.69 -10.50
CA PHE A 43 13.39 5.41 -11.92
C PHE A 43 12.26 4.50 -12.40
N PRO A 44 11.28 5.03 -13.15
CA PRO A 44 10.19 4.22 -13.69
C PRO A 44 10.72 3.16 -14.66
N ASN A 45 10.07 1.98 -14.69
CA ASN A 45 10.40 0.90 -15.63
C ASN A 45 9.53 0.92 -16.90
N GLY A 46 8.55 1.82 -16.99
CA GLY A 46 7.65 1.95 -18.14
C GLY A 46 6.61 0.84 -18.29
N GLU A 47 6.70 -0.25 -17.55
CA GLU A 47 5.72 -1.34 -17.55
C GLU A 47 4.70 -1.17 -16.41
N ILE A 48 5.21 -0.99 -15.19
CA ILE A 48 4.38 -0.85 -13.98
C ILE A 48 4.26 0.61 -13.59
N PHE A 49 5.37 1.33 -13.61
CA PHE A 49 5.45 2.73 -13.20
C PHE A 49 5.87 3.57 -14.39
N GLN A 50 5.05 4.56 -14.73
CA GLN A 50 5.32 5.51 -15.81
C GLN A 50 6.09 6.75 -15.33
N LYS A 51 6.11 6.98 -14.01
CA LYS A 51 6.74 8.12 -13.35
C LYS A 51 7.46 7.69 -12.07
N PRO A 52 8.36 8.52 -11.53
CA PRO A 52 8.82 8.37 -10.16
C PRO A 52 7.62 8.19 -9.22
N THR A 53 7.67 7.15 -8.38
CA THR A 53 6.52 6.73 -7.58
C THR A 53 6.86 6.65 -6.11
N ALA A 54 6.02 7.22 -5.27
CA ALA A 54 6.06 7.04 -3.82
C ALA A 54 4.92 6.12 -3.38
N ILE A 55 5.22 5.18 -2.48
CA ILE A 55 4.30 4.14 -2.04
C ILE A 55 4.16 4.19 -0.52
N SER A 56 2.93 4.34 -0.02
CA SER A 56 2.58 4.20 1.39
C SER A 56 2.09 2.78 1.66
N VAL A 57 2.80 2.04 2.49
CA VAL A 57 2.52 0.66 2.88
C VAL A 57 1.66 0.63 4.14
N LYS A 58 0.65 -0.24 4.14
CA LYS A 58 -0.29 -0.42 5.25
C LYS A 58 -0.50 -1.90 5.50
N THR A 59 0.03 -2.38 6.63
CA THR A 59 -0.01 -3.79 7.01
C THR A 59 -1.21 -4.10 7.91
N ARG A 60 -1.96 -5.16 7.61
CA ARG A 60 -3.12 -5.63 8.40
C ARG A 60 -3.17 -7.15 8.52
N LYS A 61 -3.51 -7.64 9.71
CA LYS A 61 -3.77 -9.07 9.92
C LYS A 61 -5.10 -9.46 9.26
N LYS A 62 -5.13 -10.59 8.55
CA LYS A 62 -6.30 -11.15 7.87
C LYS A 62 -7.42 -11.45 8.86
N MET A 63 -8.56 -10.77 8.73
CA MET A 63 -9.77 -11.01 9.53
C MET A 63 -11.02 -10.64 8.74
N LYS A 64 -12.23 -10.77 9.31
CA LYS A 64 -13.46 -10.31 8.64
C LYS A 64 -13.42 -8.78 8.50
N TRP A 65 -13.49 -8.29 7.26
CA TRP A 65 -13.16 -6.89 6.90
C TRP A 65 -14.32 -5.90 6.88
N LYS A 66 -15.55 -6.34 7.21
CA LYS A 66 -16.74 -5.50 7.08
C LYS A 66 -16.61 -4.28 8.01
N GLY A 67 -16.53 -3.09 7.43
CA GLY A 67 -16.36 -1.82 8.17
C GLY A 67 -14.93 -1.51 8.61
N MET A 68 -13.91 -2.27 8.18
CA MET A 68 -12.51 -1.99 8.49
C MET A 68 -11.83 -1.20 7.36
N GLY A 69 -10.95 -0.27 7.75
CA GLY A 69 -10.13 0.47 6.80
C GLY A 69 -8.68 0.64 7.23
N ILE A 70 -7.91 1.23 6.32
CA ILE A 70 -6.52 1.63 6.52
C ILE A 70 -6.38 3.15 6.46
N PRO A 71 -5.44 3.76 7.22
CA PRO A 71 -5.08 5.16 7.00
C PRO A 71 -4.37 5.29 5.63
N PRO A 72 -4.25 6.51 5.08
CA PRO A 72 -4.65 7.80 5.66
C PRO A 72 -6.17 8.07 5.64
N ASN A 73 -6.58 9.17 6.28
CA ASN A 73 -7.90 9.76 6.06
C ASN A 73 -7.93 10.53 4.73
N LYS A 74 -9.12 10.91 4.26
CA LYS A 74 -9.32 11.57 2.96
C LYS A 74 -8.51 12.85 2.80
N GLN A 75 -8.59 13.78 3.74
CA GLN A 75 -7.85 15.04 3.68
C GLN A 75 -6.33 14.81 3.56
N LYS A 76 -5.78 13.88 4.34
CA LYS A 76 -4.35 13.57 4.33
C LYS A 76 -3.95 12.84 3.05
N PHE A 77 -4.82 11.96 2.54
CA PHE A 77 -4.65 11.29 1.27
C PHE A 77 -4.54 12.29 0.11
N GLU A 78 -5.54 13.18 -0.02
CA GLU A 78 -5.62 14.19 -1.08
C GLU A 78 -4.44 15.17 -1.03
N LYS A 79 -4.05 15.59 0.18
CA LYS A 79 -2.87 16.43 0.38
C LYS A 79 -1.61 15.73 -0.14
N THR A 80 -1.36 14.50 0.28
CA THR A 80 -0.17 13.73 -0.12
C THR A 80 -0.14 13.50 -1.63
N GLN A 81 -1.29 13.16 -2.22
CA GLN A 81 -1.43 12.99 -3.67
C GLN A 81 -1.10 14.29 -4.43
N THR A 82 -1.61 15.42 -3.95
CA THR A 82 -1.37 16.74 -4.57
C THR A 82 0.10 17.14 -4.45
N ASP A 83 0.69 17.00 -3.26
CA ASP A 83 2.10 17.33 -2.97
C ASP A 83 3.07 16.50 -3.81
N LEU A 84 2.75 15.23 -4.10
CA LEU A 84 3.56 14.37 -4.98
C LEU A 84 3.32 14.70 -6.46
N LYS A 85 2.07 14.89 -6.86
CA LYS A 85 1.73 15.22 -8.25
C LYS A 85 2.37 16.53 -8.71
N THR A 86 2.41 17.55 -7.86
CA THR A 86 3.09 18.83 -8.15
C THR A 86 4.60 18.68 -8.34
N LYS A 87 5.21 17.65 -7.76
CA LYS A 87 6.62 17.29 -7.96
C LYS A 87 6.86 16.41 -9.18
N GLY A 88 5.81 16.03 -9.92
CA GLY A 88 5.87 15.10 -11.04
C GLY A 88 5.90 13.63 -10.63
N TRP A 89 5.51 13.32 -9.38
CA TRP A 89 5.52 11.96 -8.83
C TRP A 89 4.11 11.38 -8.77
N ASP A 90 4.01 10.07 -8.93
CA ASP A 90 2.79 9.33 -8.65
C ASP A 90 2.77 8.86 -7.19
N PHE A 91 1.57 8.71 -6.63
CA PHE A 91 1.34 8.19 -5.29
C PHE A 91 0.58 6.88 -5.36
N TRP A 92 1.01 5.89 -4.58
CA TRP A 92 0.39 4.57 -4.52
C TRP A 92 0.21 4.15 -3.07
N ILE A 93 -0.76 3.27 -2.83
CA ILE A 93 -0.96 2.60 -1.54
C ILE A 93 -0.69 1.12 -1.71
N ALA A 94 0.15 0.56 -0.84
CA ALA A 94 0.34 -0.88 -0.73
C ALA A 94 -0.42 -1.41 0.49
N LEU A 95 -1.48 -2.20 0.29
CA LEU A 95 -2.13 -2.92 1.39
C LEU A 95 -1.53 -4.32 1.50
N MET A 96 -0.78 -4.57 2.58
CA MET A 96 -0.26 -5.90 2.89
C MET A 96 -1.16 -6.59 3.92
N LEU A 97 -1.84 -7.65 3.51
CA LEU A 97 -2.62 -8.53 4.37
C LEU A 97 -1.78 -9.75 4.75
N TYR A 98 -1.83 -10.18 6.01
CA TYR A 98 -1.11 -11.37 6.45
C TYR A 98 -1.90 -12.24 7.43
N SER A 99 -1.62 -13.54 7.47
CA SER A 99 -2.07 -14.44 8.53
C SER A 99 -0.98 -15.44 8.87
N LEU A 100 -0.91 -15.81 10.15
CA LEU A 100 -0.01 -16.84 10.67
C LEU A 100 -0.86 -18.04 11.09
N LYS A 101 -0.54 -19.22 10.56
CA LYS A 101 -1.17 -20.49 10.92
C LYS A 101 -0.13 -21.60 10.82
N ASP A 102 -0.05 -22.50 11.81
CA ASP A 102 0.81 -23.69 11.78
C ASP A 102 2.28 -23.42 11.38
N ASN A 103 2.85 -22.30 11.87
CA ASN A 103 4.20 -21.78 11.53
C ASN A 103 4.39 -21.29 10.08
N GLU A 104 3.33 -21.24 9.30
CA GLU A 104 3.32 -20.68 7.96
C GLU A 104 2.74 -19.26 7.96
N MET A 105 3.30 -18.41 7.11
CA MET A 105 2.79 -17.07 6.86
C MET A 105 2.19 -16.98 5.47
N TRP A 106 0.87 -16.79 5.43
CA TRP A 106 0.20 -16.34 4.22
C TRP A 106 0.23 -14.82 4.15
N PHE A 107 0.45 -14.27 2.97
CA PHE A 107 0.26 -12.84 2.74
C PHE A 107 -0.29 -12.53 1.34
N LYS A 108 -0.86 -11.33 1.23
CA LYS A 108 -1.28 -10.73 -0.04
C LYS A 108 -0.97 -9.24 -0.01
N ILE A 109 -0.43 -8.70 -1.09
CA ILE A 109 -0.11 -7.29 -1.27
C ILE A 109 -0.93 -6.77 -2.44
N HIS A 110 -1.74 -5.73 -2.20
CA HIS A 110 -2.38 -4.95 -3.25
C HIS A 110 -1.63 -3.63 -3.44
N LEU A 111 -1.12 -3.38 -4.64
CA LEU A 111 -0.58 -2.09 -5.04
C LEU A 111 -1.66 -1.30 -5.78
N ILE A 112 -2.06 -0.18 -5.21
CA ILE A 112 -3.21 0.60 -5.64
C ILE A 112 -2.71 1.99 -6.08
N PRO A 113 -2.82 2.34 -7.37
CA PRO A 113 -2.61 3.70 -7.82
C PRO A 113 -3.57 4.66 -7.09
N SER A 114 -3.07 5.78 -6.56
CA SER A 114 -3.93 6.68 -5.77
C SER A 114 -5.04 7.32 -6.60
N ASP A 115 -4.88 7.44 -7.92
CA ASP A 115 -5.91 7.95 -8.82
C ASP A 115 -7.08 6.98 -9.04
N SER A 116 -6.96 5.72 -8.60
CA SER A 116 -8.04 4.74 -8.60
C SER A 116 -8.92 4.80 -7.35
N ILE A 117 -8.49 5.54 -6.32
CA ILE A 117 -9.21 5.65 -5.04
C ILE A 117 -10.16 6.85 -5.14
N THR A 118 -11.46 6.56 -5.12
CA THR A 118 -12.54 7.55 -5.18
C THR A 118 -13.15 7.79 -3.80
N ASP A 119 -13.96 8.83 -3.66
CA ASP A 119 -14.60 9.23 -2.39
C ASP A 119 -15.39 8.10 -1.70
N GLU A 120 -16.01 7.23 -2.48
CA GLU A 120 -16.77 6.06 -2.00
C GLU A 120 -15.90 4.98 -1.33
N TRP A 121 -14.57 5.02 -1.52
CA TRP A 121 -13.66 4.09 -0.86
C TRP A 121 -13.46 4.44 0.62
N PHE A 122 -13.75 5.68 1.01
CA PHE A 122 -13.52 6.11 2.38
C PHE A 122 -14.69 5.76 3.31
N VAL A 123 -14.35 5.21 4.47
CA VAL A 123 -15.29 4.74 5.50
C VAL A 123 -15.04 5.43 6.83
N GLY A 124 -15.99 5.30 7.76
CA GLY A 124 -15.84 5.80 9.12
C GLY A 124 -15.77 7.33 9.21
N LYS A 125 -16.64 8.05 8.47
CA LYS A 125 -16.64 9.52 8.34
C LYS A 125 -15.34 10.07 7.76
N GLU A 126 -14.88 9.50 6.67
CA GLU A 126 -13.80 10.14 5.91
C GLU A 126 -12.41 9.62 6.34
N ARG A 127 -12.35 8.72 7.36
CA ARG A 127 -11.17 8.51 8.20
C ARG A 127 -10.21 7.43 7.69
N GLN A 128 -10.71 6.52 6.88
CA GLN A 128 -9.95 5.34 6.44
C GLN A 128 -10.41 4.89 5.06
N ILE A 129 -9.52 4.25 4.32
CA ILE A 129 -9.81 3.60 3.04
C ILE A 129 -10.27 2.16 3.30
N SER A 130 -11.39 1.76 2.72
CA SER A 130 -12.04 0.46 2.93
C SER A 130 -11.21 -0.70 2.40
N ILE A 131 -10.87 -1.65 3.28
CA ILE A 131 -10.19 -2.90 2.87
C ILE A 131 -11.10 -3.75 1.98
N GLN A 132 -12.41 -3.75 2.25
CA GLN A 132 -13.37 -4.49 1.43
C GLN A 132 -13.40 -3.94 0.00
N ARG A 133 -13.44 -2.61 -0.16
CA ARG A 133 -13.43 -1.98 -1.48
C ARG A 133 -12.14 -2.30 -2.23
N ILE A 134 -10.99 -2.26 -1.56
CA ILE A 134 -9.70 -2.66 -2.13
C ILE A 134 -9.76 -4.11 -2.67
N GLU A 135 -10.25 -5.07 -1.89
CA GLU A 135 -10.33 -6.48 -2.30
C GLU A 135 -11.34 -6.73 -3.43
N GLU A 136 -12.42 -5.93 -3.51
CA GLU A 136 -13.40 -5.99 -4.60
C GLU A 136 -12.81 -5.41 -5.89
N GLU A 137 -12.22 -4.22 -5.81
CA GLU A 137 -11.66 -3.48 -6.94
C GLU A 137 -10.41 -4.16 -7.50
N ALA A 138 -9.59 -4.79 -6.65
CA ALA A 138 -8.42 -5.57 -7.09
C ALA A 138 -8.78 -6.75 -8.00
N LYS A 139 -10.05 -7.20 -8.03
CA LYS A 139 -10.53 -8.26 -8.94
C LYS A 139 -10.99 -7.72 -10.28
N ALA A 140 -11.39 -6.45 -10.34
CA ALA A 140 -12.03 -5.84 -11.50
C ALA A 140 -11.14 -4.83 -12.22
N ASN A 141 -10.23 -4.18 -11.49
CA ASN A 141 -9.36 -3.12 -11.99
C ASN A 141 -7.94 -3.67 -12.23
N PRO A 142 -7.51 -3.86 -13.49
CA PRO A 142 -6.19 -4.41 -13.81
C PRO A 142 -5.04 -3.48 -13.43
N ARG A 143 -5.31 -2.21 -13.12
CA ARG A 143 -4.28 -1.27 -12.63
C ARG A 143 -3.88 -1.56 -11.18
N ILE A 144 -4.70 -2.32 -10.44
CA ILE A 144 -4.38 -2.74 -9.08
C ILE A 144 -3.61 -4.05 -9.15
N LEU A 145 -2.30 -3.98 -8.90
CA LEU A 145 -1.46 -5.17 -8.94
C LEU A 145 -1.60 -5.96 -7.64
N THR A 146 -1.68 -7.28 -7.75
CA THR A 146 -1.82 -8.16 -6.60
C THR A 146 -0.71 -9.20 -6.57
N PHE A 147 -0.02 -9.31 -5.45
CA PHE A 147 0.95 -10.37 -5.16
C PHE A 147 0.45 -11.20 -3.99
N ALA A 148 0.58 -12.51 -4.05
CA ALA A 148 0.19 -13.40 -2.95
C ALA A 148 1.26 -14.46 -2.74
N SER A 149 1.50 -14.83 -1.49
CA SER A 149 2.22 -16.07 -1.21
C SER A 149 1.39 -17.24 -1.75
N LYS A 150 2.07 -18.29 -2.25
CA LYS A 150 1.39 -19.57 -2.46
C LYS A 150 0.80 -20.00 -1.12
N GLY A 151 -0.49 -20.29 -1.13
CA GLY A 151 -1.21 -20.83 0.03
C GLY A 151 -1.37 -22.32 -0.09
#